data_AF-A0A7J5YXH6-F1
#
_entry.id   AF-A0A7J5YXH6-F1
#
_cell.length_a   1.000
_cell.length_b   1.000
_cell.length_c   1.000
_cell.angle_alpha   90.00
_cell.angle_beta   90.00
_cell.angle_gamma   90.00
#
_symmetry.space_group_name_H-M   'P 1'
#
loop_
_entity.id
_entity.type
_entity.pdbx_description
1 polymer ?
#
loop_
_entity_poly.entity_id
_entity_poly.type
_entity_poly.pdbx_seq_one_letter_code
_entity_poly.pdbx_strand_id
1 'polypeptide(L)'
;MQSTQTCGNICRWHAVDNNAGTQLPDSVNNIMNTWVLQMGFPVVTIDTQTGGISQKHFLLDPDSTVTVESPFNYEWIVPIKWMKTGVIHPTIQWLKAKSDTVNEMKTSGPSVWVLANLNVLGYYRVNYDQGNWDRLLNALRTNHTSIPGINRAQLVDDAFNLARAKIIPTVLALKTTKYLQLERDYVPWKSALNNLDFFYLMFDRSEVYGPMQNYLMKQITPLFTYYKTMTGNWSTVPAGHMDQYNQVNAISMACRTGLEECTTLTKTWFKQWMDTNKNQIHPNLRSTVYCNAIAAGGAKEWEFAWSEFQKATIASEAEKLRSALYLDYTLNSTLIRKQDATSTIVYIASNVAGQSLAYGGGSFSFSNLINGVTERFSTEYELQQLKQFKADNSEVGFGSGTLALDQSIERTISNIKWITENKQNVMNWFKAELKLYEASSGTGRVKTRKSSSGGSAPSIKSCWMQPETQYLVIELNSKLTKNRSTSCTQTSPEN
;
A
#
# COMPACT_ATOMS: atom_id res chain seq x y z
N MET A 1 -50.13 -14.95 25.88
CA MET A 1 -49.22 -14.67 24.75
C MET A 1 -48.41 -13.45 25.13
N GLN A 2 -47.17 -13.64 25.59
CA GLN A 2 -46.24 -12.53 25.80
C GLN A 2 -45.79 -12.05 24.42
N SER A 3 -46.10 -10.79 24.08
CA SER A 3 -45.57 -10.17 22.86
C SER A 3 -44.06 -9.99 23.06
N THR A 4 -43.26 -10.74 22.31
CA THR A 4 -41.86 -10.42 22.08
C THR A 4 -41.79 -9.08 21.36
N GLN A 5 -41.58 -7.98 22.10
CA GLN A 5 -41.19 -6.71 21.51
C GLN A 5 -39.83 -6.91 20.83
N THR A 6 -39.81 -6.88 19.51
CA THR A 6 -38.59 -6.81 18.72
C THR A 6 -37.88 -5.50 19.05
N CYS A 7 -36.76 -5.60 19.76
CA CYS A 7 -35.94 -4.47 20.20
C CYS A 7 -35.23 -3.84 18.99
N GLY A 8 -35.73 -2.69 18.52
CA GLY A 8 -35.09 -1.88 17.48
C GLY A 8 -33.95 -1.01 18.03
N ASN A 9 -33.31 -0.21 17.16
CA ASN A 9 -32.19 0.66 17.53
C ASN A 9 -32.53 1.60 18.72
N ILE A 10 -33.73 2.16 18.74
CA ILE A 10 -34.22 3.07 19.80
C ILE A 10 -34.14 2.41 21.19
N CYS A 11 -34.60 1.16 21.32
CA CYS A 11 -34.56 0.43 22.59
C CYS A 11 -33.13 0.16 23.07
N ARG A 12 -32.17 -0.04 22.15
CA ARG A 12 -30.75 -0.20 22.49
C ARG A 12 -30.14 1.11 23.01
N TRP A 13 -30.49 2.24 22.42
CA TRP A 13 -29.98 3.55 22.83
C TRP A 13 -30.51 3.98 24.21
N HIS A 14 -31.81 3.77 24.47
CA HIS A 14 -32.39 4.01 25.80
C HIS A 14 -31.73 3.18 26.92
N ALA A 15 -31.34 1.93 26.62
CA ALA A 15 -30.62 1.10 27.59
C ALA A 15 -29.19 1.58 27.89
N VAL A 16 -28.56 2.30 26.95
CA VAL A 16 -27.23 2.90 27.14
C VAL A 16 -27.33 4.21 27.93
N ASP A 17 -28.28 5.08 27.58
CA ASP A 17 -28.50 6.36 28.28
C ASP A 17 -28.78 6.13 29.79
N ASN A 18 -29.55 5.10 30.13
CA ASN A 18 -29.90 4.78 31.52
C ASN A 18 -28.75 4.19 32.36
N ASN A 19 -27.64 3.77 31.73
CA ASN A 19 -26.51 3.13 32.42
C ASN A 19 -25.22 3.99 32.41
N ALA A 20 -25.23 5.16 31.76
CA ALA A 20 -24.02 5.95 31.58
C ALA A 20 -23.82 6.96 32.72
N GLY A 21 -22.85 6.68 33.61
CA GLY A 21 -22.21 7.71 34.46
C GLY A 21 -21.32 8.68 33.67
N THR A 22 -21.58 8.86 32.36
CA THR A 22 -20.74 9.62 31.41
C THR A 22 -21.54 10.81 30.90
N GLN A 23 -20.98 12.02 30.99
CA GLN A 23 -21.62 13.22 30.44
C GLN A 23 -21.49 13.24 28.92
N LEU A 24 -22.61 13.14 28.22
CA LEU A 24 -22.73 13.26 26.77
C LEU A 24 -23.24 14.66 26.38
N PRO A 25 -22.91 15.16 25.17
CA PRO A 25 -23.38 16.47 24.71
C PRO A 25 -24.87 16.50 24.35
N ASP A 26 -25.47 15.33 24.13
CA ASP A 26 -26.86 15.11 23.76
C ASP A 26 -27.24 13.65 24.10
N SER A 27 -28.52 13.28 23.97
CA SER A 27 -28.99 11.89 24.09
C SER A 27 -28.27 10.96 23.10
N VAL A 28 -28.04 9.70 23.49
CA VAL A 28 -27.44 8.72 22.58
C VAL A 28 -28.26 8.59 21.30
N ASN A 29 -29.58 8.69 21.37
CA ASN A 29 -30.44 8.67 20.19
C ASN A 29 -30.11 9.80 19.19
N ASN A 30 -29.96 11.04 19.66
CA ASN A 30 -29.63 12.17 18.77
C ASN A 30 -28.23 12.05 18.18
N ILE A 31 -27.25 11.65 18.98
CA ILE A 31 -25.87 11.42 18.52
C ILE A 31 -25.89 10.35 17.42
N MET A 32 -26.44 9.19 17.72
CA MET A 32 -26.39 8.03 16.81
C MET A 32 -27.23 8.23 15.55
N ASN A 33 -28.33 8.98 15.61
CA ASN A 33 -29.11 9.30 14.42
C ASN A 33 -28.30 10.05 13.36
N THR A 34 -27.37 10.92 13.77
CA THR A 34 -26.42 11.54 12.83
C THR A 34 -25.49 10.53 12.16
N TRP A 35 -25.24 9.36 12.76
CA TRP A 35 -24.35 8.34 12.21
C TRP A 35 -25.05 7.24 11.40
N VAL A 36 -26.35 6.99 11.65
CA VAL A 36 -27.06 5.83 11.06
C VAL A 36 -28.13 6.18 10.04
N LEU A 37 -28.62 7.42 10.02
CA LEU A 37 -29.69 7.86 9.09
C LEU A 37 -29.17 8.68 7.90
N GLN A 38 -27.87 8.84 7.78
CA GLN A 38 -27.21 9.43 6.60
C GLN A 38 -26.00 8.58 6.22
N MET A 39 -25.65 8.57 4.94
CA MET A 39 -24.49 7.81 4.45
C MET A 39 -23.18 8.56 4.62
N GLY A 40 -22.09 7.81 4.52
CA GLY A 40 -20.74 8.36 4.57
C GLY A 40 -20.28 8.69 5.99
N PHE A 41 -19.23 9.49 6.07
CA PHE A 41 -18.62 9.91 7.33
C PHE A 41 -17.85 11.23 7.13
N PRO A 42 -17.53 11.97 8.20
CA PRO A 42 -16.82 13.22 8.07
C PRO A 42 -15.29 13.04 7.97
N VAL A 43 -14.65 14.01 7.34
CA VAL A 43 -13.27 14.39 7.63
C VAL A 43 -13.30 15.56 8.62
N VAL A 44 -12.55 15.43 9.71
CA VAL A 44 -12.34 16.49 10.69
C VAL A 44 -11.02 17.19 10.38
N THR A 45 -11.06 18.49 10.10
CA THR A 45 -9.87 19.32 9.85
C THR A 45 -9.56 20.16 11.08
N ILE A 46 -8.32 20.05 11.58
CA ILE A 46 -7.83 20.77 12.75
C ILE A 46 -6.76 21.77 12.30
N ASP A 47 -7.04 23.06 12.48
CA ASP A 47 -6.07 24.13 12.34
C ASP A 47 -5.42 24.41 13.69
N THR A 48 -4.17 23.97 13.86
CA THR A 48 -3.43 24.15 15.11
C THR A 48 -2.84 25.55 15.29
N GLN A 49 -2.99 26.46 14.32
CA GLN A 49 -2.61 27.87 14.48
C GLN A 49 -3.73 28.63 15.19
N THR A 50 -4.97 28.41 14.77
CA THR A 50 -6.16 29.10 15.29
C THR A 50 -6.92 28.30 16.35
N GLY A 51 -6.66 27.00 16.49
CA GLY A 51 -7.46 26.08 17.29
C GLY A 51 -8.79 25.74 16.63
N GLY A 52 -9.01 26.16 15.38
CA GLY A 52 -10.24 25.88 14.64
C GLY A 52 -10.37 24.40 14.32
N ILE A 53 -11.55 23.84 14.59
CA ILE A 53 -11.92 22.49 14.19
C ILE A 53 -13.16 22.55 13.30
N SER A 54 -13.18 21.75 12.24
CA SER A 54 -14.30 21.71 11.30
C SER A 54 -14.53 20.31 10.76
N GLN A 55 -15.76 20.02 10.34
CA GLN A 55 -16.13 18.78 9.69
C GLN A 55 -16.72 19.02 8.30
N LYS A 56 -16.48 18.07 7.41
CA LYS A 56 -17.10 18.00 6.07
C LYS A 56 -17.32 16.55 5.70
N HIS A 57 -18.37 16.24 4.95
CA HIS A 57 -18.55 14.93 4.32
C HIS A 57 -17.30 14.55 3.50
N PHE A 58 -16.68 13.42 3.84
CA PHE A 58 -15.52 12.91 3.12
C PHE A 58 -15.96 12.14 1.88
N LEU A 59 -15.54 12.60 0.71
CA LEU A 59 -15.72 11.94 -0.59
C LEU A 59 -14.35 11.69 -1.21
N LEU A 60 -14.14 10.51 -1.79
CA LEU A 60 -12.89 10.20 -2.50
C LEU A 60 -12.75 11.00 -3.80
N ASP A 61 -13.88 11.32 -4.45
CA ASP A 61 -13.92 12.26 -5.56
C ASP A 61 -14.60 13.56 -5.08
N PRO A 62 -13.86 14.65 -4.91
CA PRO A 62 -14.43 15.92 -4.46
C PRO A 62 -15.36 16.57 -5.50
N ASP A 63 -15.29 16.16 -6.77
CA ASP A 63 -16.12 16.69 -7.86
C ASP A 63 -17.46 15.95 -7.97
N SER A 64 -17.65 14.88 -7.19
CA SER A 64 -18.89 14.10 -7.19
C SER A 64 -20.06 14.88 -6.60
N THR A 65 -21.18 14.90 -7.33
CA THR A 65 -22.44 15.47 -6.85
C THR A 65 -23.17 14.47 -5.96
N VAL A 66 -23.35 14.80 -4.68
CA VAL A 66 -24.15 13.97 -3.77
C VAL A 66 -25.64 14.21 -4.06
N THR A 67 -26.31 13.20 -4.59
CA THR A 67 -27.73 13.28 -5.02
C THR A 67 -28.73 12.90 -3.92
N VAL A 68 -28.28 12.20 -2.88
CA VAL A 68 -29.12 11.79 -1.76
C VAL A 68 -29.15 12.90 -0.72
N GLU A 69 -30.34 13.39 -0.41
CA GLU A 69 -30.55 14.37 0.66
C GLU A 69 -30.33 13.72 2.03
N SER A 70 -29.62 14.43 2.92
CA SER A 70 -29.42 14.01 4.29
C SER A 70 -30.36 14.78 5.23
N PRO A 71 -31.03 14.09 6.17
CA PRO A 71 -31.82 14.77 7.21
C PRO A 71 -30.97 15.62 8.17
N PHE A 72 -29.64 15.46 8.15
CA PHE A 72 -28.69 16.17 9.00
C PHE A 72 -27.68 17.01 8.19
N ASN A 73 -27.95 17.27 6.90
CA ASN A 73 -27.09 18.06 6.02
C ASN A 73 -25.62 17.59 5.96
N TYR A 74 -25.36 16.30 6.20
CA TYR A 74 -24.01 15.74 6.33
C TYR A 74 -23.18 16.43 7.42
N GLU A 75 -23.81 16.68 8.56
CA GLU A 75 -23.17 17.07 9.81
C GLU A 75 -23.36 15.95 10.85
N TRP A 76 -22.32 15.67 11.62
CA TRP A 76 -22.30 14.62 12.64
C TRP A 76 -21.99 15.21 14.01
N ILE A 77 -22.47 14.57 15.07
CA ILE A 77 -21.99 14.84 16.43
C ILE A 77 -20.75 13.97 16.67
N VAL A 78 -19.56 14.58 16.54
CA VAL A 78 -18.28 13.84 16.47
C VAL A 78 -17.54 13.84 17.82
N PRO A 79 -17.24 12.66 18.40
CA PRO A 79 -16.37 12.55 19.57
C PRO A 79 -14.88 12.58 19.17
N ILE A 80 -14.17 13.58 19.66
CA ILE A 80 -12.76 13.82 19.38
C ILE A 80 -11.92 13.55 20.63
N LYS A 81 -11.36 12.33 20.69
CA LYS A 81 -10.31 11.99 21.67
C LYS A 81 -8.96 12.36 21.07
N TRP A 82 -8.16 13.15 21.77
CA TRP A 82 -6.93 13.71 21.22
C TRP A 82 -5.81 13.83 22.26
N MET A 83 -4.59 14.05 21.79
CA MET A 83 -3.41 14.30 22.62
C MET A 83 -2.58 15.46 22.06
N LYS A 84 -1.76 16.05 22.93
CA LYS A 84 -0.80 17.09 22.61
C LYS A 84 0.59 16.66 23.05
N THR A 85 1.50 16.42 22.10
CA THR A 85 2.90 16.07 22.37
C THR A 85 3.06 14.94 23.40
N GLY A 86 2.40 13.80 23.20
CA GLY A 86 2.46 12.68 24.16
C GLY A 86 1.41 12.71 25.27
N VAL A 87 0.82 13.87 25.58
CA VAL A 87 -0.11 14.03 26.70
C VAL A 87 -1.55 13.91 26.23
N ILE A 88 -2.25 12.86 26.68
CA ILE A 88 -3.66 12.62 26.36
C ILE A 88 -4.53 13.66 27.05
N HIS A 89 -5.46 14.26 26.30
CA HIS A 89 -6.45 15.16 26.88
C HIS A 89 -7.44 14.35 27.75
N PRO A 90 -7.76 14.79 28.98
CA PRO A 90 -8.53 13.99 29.94
C PRO A 90 -9.98 13.75 29.51
N THR A 91 -10.57 14.67 28.75
CA THR A 91 -11.96 14.60 28.30
C THR A 91 -12.07 14.49 26.79
N ILE A 92 -13.18 13.93 26.31
CA ILE A 92 -13.53 13.89 24.89
C ILE A 92 -14.04 15.28 24.49
N GLN A 93 -13.46 15.83 23.43
CA GLN A 93 -13.99 17.03 22.79
C GLN A 93 -15.13 16.64 21.86
N TRP A 94 -16.30 17.27 21.99
CA TRP A 94 -17.44 17.00 21.11
C TRP A 94 -17.60 18.12 20.08
N LEU A 95 -17.51 17.78 18.80
CA LEU A 95 -17.83 18.70 17.70
C LEU A 95 -19.32 18.52 17.37
N LYS A 96 -20.16 19.41 17.90
CA LYS A 96 -21.63 19.34 17.81
C LYS A 96 -22.20 20.00 16.55
N ALA A 97 -21.43 20.88 15.94
CA ALA A 97 -21.81 21.65 14.75
C ALA A 97 -20.74 21.50 13.67
N LYS A 98 -20.96 22.09 12.49
CA LYS A 98 -20.00 22.09 11.39
C LYS A 98 -18.58 22.55 11.76
N SER A 99 -18.44 23.49 12.70
CA SER A 99 -17.15 23.99 13.17
C SER A 99 -17.22 24.47 14.61
N ASP A 100 -16.07 24.47 15.28
CA ASP A 100 -15.89 24.97 16.65
C ASP A 100 -14.44 25.46 16.83
N THR A 101 -14.10 26.06 17.97
CA THR A 101 -12.73 26.49 18.32
C THR A 101 -12.30 25.89 19.64
N VAL A 102 -11.19 25.17 19.63
CA VAL A 102 -10.58 24.53 20.82
C VAL A 102 -9.20 25.13 21.04
N ASN A 103 -9.09 26.08 21.97
CA ASN A 103 -7.87 26.84 22.21
C ASN A 103 -6.68 25.94 22.64
N GLU A 104 -6.96 24.84 23.31
CA GLU A 104 -5.99 23.86 23.79
C GLU A 104 -5.30 23.13 22.63
N MET A 105 -5.94 23.03 21.46
CA MET A 105 -5.37 22.44 20.25
C MET A 105 -4.43 23.40 19.51
N LYS A 106 -4.30 24.66 19.94
CA LYS A 106 -3.29 25.58 19.41
C LYS A 106 -1.90 25.07 19.72
N THR A 107 -1.00 25.12 18.76
CA THR A 107 0.40 24.71 18.94
C THR A 107 1.33 25.89 18.75
N SER A 108 2.33 26.01 19.60
CA SER A 108 3.41 26.98 19.52
C SER A 108 4.75 26.25 19.60
N GLY A 109 5.69 26.60 18.72
CA GLY A 109 7.02 26.00 18.67
C GLY A 109 7.15 24.77 17.76
N PRO A 110 8.40 24.37 17.44
CA PRO A 110 8.69 23.41 16.37
C PRO A 110 8.42 21.95 16.75
N SER A 111 8.22 21.63 18.03
CA SER A 111 8.09 20.25 18.52
C SER A 111 6.72 19.93 19.12
N VAL A 112 5.78 20.88 19.12
CA VAL A 112 4.46 20.70 19.74
C VAL A 112 3.44 20.31 18.68
N TRP A 113 2.91 19.09 18.76
CA TRP A 113 1.95 18.56 17.79
C TRP A 113 0.65 18.12 18.46
N VAL A 114 -0.45 18.18 17.71
CA VAL A 114 -1.75 17.64 18.08
C VAL A 114 -2.04 16.41 17.24
N LEU A 115 -2.57 15.38 17.89
CA LEU A 115 -3.04 14.16 17.25
C LEU A 115 -4.44 13.85 17.76
N ALA A 116 -5.40 13.79 16.85
CA ALA A 116 -6.79 13.50 17.15
C ALA A 116 -7.20 12.09 16.68
N ASN A 117 -8.36 11.66 17.15
CA ASN A 117 -8.90 10.31 17.00
C ASN A 117 -7.98 9.21 17.58
N LEU A 118 -7.58 9.36 18.84
CA LEU A 118 -6.73 8.37 19.51
C LEU A 118 -7.33 6.96 19.45
N ASN A 119 -6.50 5.99 19.06
CA ASN A 119 -6.88 4.60 18.79
C ASN A 119 -7.98 4.42 17.73
N VAL A 120 -8.27 5.44 16.93
CA VAL A 120 -9.30 5.43 15.87
C VAL A 120 -10.66 5.00 16.43
N LEU A 121 -11.01 5.53 17.60
CA LEU A 121 -12.28 5.22 18.28
C LEU A 121 -13.48 5.84 17.56
N GLY A 122 -13.29 6.95 16.85
CA GLY A 122 -14.32 7.60 16.07
C GLY A 122 -14.26 7.21 14.60
N TYR A 123 -15.44 7.08 13.98
CA TYR A 123 -15.59 6.73 12.57
C TYR A 123 -15.44 7.97 11.66
N TYR A 124 -14.26 8.57 11.65
CA TYR A 124 -13.94 9.75 10.83
C TYR A 124 -12.45 9.81 10.52
N ARG A 125 -12.09 10.54 9.46
CA ARG A 125 -10.70 10.83 9.10
C ARG A 125 -10.25 12.15 9.68
N VAL A 126 -8.94 12.32 9.91
CA VAL A 126 -8.39 13.56 10.45
C VAL A 126 -7.42 14.21 9.47
N ASN A 127 -7.64 15.49 9.20
CA ASN A 127 -6.70 16.36 8.50
C ASN A 127 -6.18 17.44 9.45
N TYR A 128 -4.97 17.93 9.18
CA TYR A 128 -4.32 18.98 9.94
C TYR A 128 -3.79 20.08 9.02
N ASP A 129 -3.49 21.26 9.58
CA ASP A 129 -2.68 22.26 8.89
C ASP A 129 -1.27 21.73 8.57
N GLN A 130 -0.63 22.32 7.54
CA GLN A 130 0.70 21.90 7.07
C GLN A 130 1.75 21.90 8.19
N GLY A 131 1.69 22.87 9.11
CA GLY A 131 2.63 22.97 10.22
C GLY A 131 2.52 21.78 11.15
N ASN A 132 1.29 21.36 11.51
CA ASN A 132 1.11 20.20 12.37
C ASN A 132 1.48 18.88 11.66
N TRP A 133 1.17 18.75 10.36
CA TRP A 133 1.67 17.63 9.55
C TRP A 133 3.20 17.52 9.61
N ASP A 134 3.92 18.63 9.42
CA ASP A 134 5.39 18.62 9.48
C ASP A 134 5.92 18.22 10.86
N ARG A 135 5.25 18.66 11.94
CA ARG A 135 5.61 18.28 13.33
C ARG A 135 5.34 16.81 13.62
N LEU A 136 4.20 16.26 13.18
CA LEU A 136 3.90 14.83 13.28
C LEU A 136 4.88 13.98 12.47
N LEU A 137 5.19 14.39 11.24
CA LEU A 137 6.19 13.73 10.39
C LEU A 137 7.59 13.77 11.02
N ASN A 138 7.92 14.86 11.72
CA ASN A 138 9.17 14.95 12.48
C ASN A 138 9.17 13.96 13.66
N ALA A 139 8.09 13.91 14.44
CA ALA A 139 7.93 12.97 15.56
C ALA A 139 8.04 11.50 15.09
N LEU A 140 7.41 11.13 13.97
CA LEU A 140 7.57 9.81 13.37
C LEU A 140 9.02 9.47 13.02
N ARG A 141 9.79 10.44 12.52
CA ARG A 141 11.19 10.21 12.12
C ARG A 141 12.17 10.17 13.29
N THR A 142 11.91 10.91 14.36
CA THR A 142 12.82 11.02 15.51
C THR A 142 12.49 10.03 16.62
N ASN A 143 11.22 9.85 16.94
CA ASN A 143 10.74 8.94 17.96
C ASN A 143 9.29 8.50 17.68
N HIS A 144 9.12 7.58 16.72
CA HIS A 144 7.78 7.14 16.30
C HIS A 144 6.95 6.55 17.46
N THR A 145 7.57 5.93 18.46
CA THR A 145 6.84 5.32 19.59
C THR A 145 6.18 6.35 20.53
N SER A 146 6.51 7.64 20.39
CA SER A 146 5.74 8.72 21.03
C SER A 146 4.31 8.84 20.51
N ILE A 147 4.01 8.25 19.34
CA ILE A 147 2.70 8.14 18.74
C ILE A 147 2.22 6.68 18.86
N PRO A 148 1.02 6.40 19.39
CA PRO A 148 0.49 5.05 19.49
C PRO A 148 0.46 4.30 18.15
N GLY A 149 0.72 2.98 18.16
CA GLY A 149 0.82 2.17 16.93
C GLY A 149 -0.38 2.29 16.00
N ILE A 150 -1.61 2.22 16.54
CA ILE A 150 -2.84 2.38 15.75
C ILE A 150 -2.90 3.77 15.11
N ASN A 151 -2.50 4.83 15.82
CA ASN A 151 -2.49 6.18 15.26
C ASN A 151 -1.37 6.40 14.24
N ARG A 152 -0.23 5.70 14.33
CA ARG A 152 0.77 5.73 13.24
C ARG A 152 0.19 5.14 11.95
N ALA A 153 -0.54 4.03 12.08
CA ALA A 153 -1.28 3.44 10.96
C ALA A 153 -2.35 4.38 10.41
N GLN A 154 -3.09 5.07 11.29
CA GLN A 154 -4.07 6.08 10.92
C GLN A 154 -3.44 7.26 10.17
N LEU A 155 -2.31 7.81 10.64
CA LEU A 155 -1.66 8.94 9.97
C LEU A 155 -1.28 8.61 8.53
N VAL A 156 -0.81 7.39 8.28
CA VAL A 156 -0.56 6.90 6.92
C VAL A 156 -1.88 6.75 6.16
N ASP A 157 -2.86 6.02 6.70
CA ASP A 157 -4.12 5.76 6.00
C ASP A 157 -4.90 7.03 5.66
N ASP A 158 -5.05 7.94 6.63
CA ASP A 158 -5.71 9.22 6.45
C ASP A 158 -4.96 10.05 5.40
N ALA A 159 -3.63 10.16 5.47
CA ALA A 159 -2.89 10.97 4.51
C ALA A 159 -3.09 10.47 3.06
N PHE A 160 -3.05 9.16 2.81
CA PHE A 160 -3.27 8.61 1.47
C PHE A 160 -4.70 8.82 0.98
N ASN A 161 -5.71 8.63 1.84
CA ASN A 161 -7.11 8.86 1.47
C ASN A 161 -7.44 10.35 1.28
N LEU A 162 -6.89 11.23 2.12
CA LEU A 162 -6.98 12.68 1.96
C LEU A 162 -6.31 13.14 0.66
N ALA A 163 -5.19 12.52 0.27
CA ALA A 163 -4.52 12.81 -0.99
C ALA A 163 -5.35 12.37 -2.19
N ARG A 164 -5.99 11.19 -2.13
CA ARG A 164 -6.93 10.73 -3.16
C ARG A 164 -8.12 11.68 -3.31
N ALA A 165 -8.64 12.17 -2.17
CA ALA A 165 -9.70 13.18 -2.11
C ALA A 165 -9.23 14.61 -2.46
N LYS A 166 -7.98 14.80 -2.88
CA LYS A 166 -7.37 16.10 -3.22
C LYS A 166 -7.38 17.14 -2.08
N ILE A 167 -7.53 16.69 -0.83
CA ILE A 167 -7.49 17.54 0.36
C ILE A 167 -6.05 17.91 0.71
N ILE A 168 -5.12 16.99 0.48
CA ILE A 168 -3.68 17.23 0.65
C ILE A 168 -2.90 16.79 -0.61
N PRO A 169 -1.68 17.30 -0.83
CA PRO A 169 -0.85 16.82 -1.93
C PRO A 169 -0.45 15.35 -1.75
N THR A 170 -0.42 14.57 -2.83
CA THR A 170 0.03 13.16 -2.82
C THR A 170 1.45 13.00 -2.27
N VAL A 171 2.32 13.98 -2.51
CA VAL A 171 3.68 13.99 -1.95
C VAL A 171 3.67 14.08 -0.42
N LEU A 172 2.70 14.76 0.20
CA LEU A 172 2.56 14.80 1.66
C LEU A 172 2.21 13.42 2.21
N ALA A 173 1.32 12.69 1.55
CA ALA A 173 1.02 11.30 1.89
C ALA A 173 2.27 10.41 1.81
N LEU A 174 3.05 10.51 0.72
CA LEU A 174 4.31 9.77 0.57
C LEU A 174 5.32 10.10 1.69
N LYS A 175 5.39 11.35 2.16
CA LYS A 175 6.26 11.73 3.29
C LYS A 175 5.94 10.95 4.58
N THR A 176 4.71 10.50 4.79
CA THR A 176 4.34 9.66 5.94
C THR A 176 5.03 8.30 5.94
N THR A 177 5.50 7.81 4.79
CA THR A 177 6.16 6.50 4.68
C THR A 177 7.66 6.56 5.02
N LYS A 178 8.25 7.75 5.15
CA LYS A 178 9.70 7.92 5.35
C LYS A 178 10.24 7.32 6.64
N TYR A 179 9.39 7.16 7.67
CA TYR A 179 9.81 6.61 8.96
C TYR A 179 9.75 5.07 9.00
N LEU A 180 9.15 4.41 7.99
CA LEU A 180 8.86 2.98 8.02
C LEU A 180 10.10 2.11 8.22
N GLN A 181 11.28 2.54 7.76
CA GLN A 181 12.56 1.89 8.08
C GLN A 181 12.79 1.66 9.60
N LEU A 182 12.19 2.48 10.47
CA LEU A 182 12.24 2.37 11.93
C LEU A 182 11.10 1.51 12.52
N GLU A 183 10.01 1.35 11.79
CA GLU A 183 8.77 0.72 12.26
C GLU A 183 8.93 -0.80 12.39
N ARG A 184 8.39 -1.37 13.47
CA ARG A 184 8.39 -2.81 13.76
C ARG A 184 7.01 -3.38 14.04
N ASP A 185 6.01 -2.53 14.28
CA ASP A 185 4.64 -2.98 14.53
C ASP A 185 3.95 -3.38 13.22
N TYR A 186 3.11 -4.42 13.28
CA TYR A 186 2.34 -4.92 12.15
C TYR A 186 1.36 -3.88 11.58
N VAL A 187 0.59 -3.21 12.44
CA VAL A 187 -0.55 -2.38 12.01
C VAL A 187 -0.12 -1.19 11.13
N PRO A 188 0.93 -0.42 11.48
CA PRO A 188 1.39 0.67 10.61
C PRO A 188 1.98 0.17 9.28
N TRP A 189 2.74 -0.93 9.29
CA TRP A 189 3.23 -1.55 8.07
C TRP A 189 2.07 -2.01 7.17
N LYS A 190 1.06 -2.67 7.74
CA LYS A 190 -0.10 -3.11 6.98
C LYS A 190 -0.88 -1.94 6.38
N SER A 191 -1.06 -0.86 7.12
CA SER A 191 -1.67 0.37 6.61
C SER A 191 -0.89 0.96 5.43
N ALA A 192 0.44 1.07 5.56
CA ALA A 192 1.29 1.57 4.48
C ALA A 192 1.23 0.69 3.23
N LEU A 193 1.34 -0.63 3.38
CA LEU A 193 1.31 -1.57 2.26
C LEU A 193 -0.04 -1.53 1.52
N ASN A 194 -1.17 -1.53 2.26
CA ASN A 194 -2.49 -1.44 1.65
C ASN A 194 -2.67 -0.14 0.83
N ASN A 195 -2.12 0.98 1.31
CA ASN A 195 -2.22 2.25 0.60
C ASN A 195 -1.24 2.34 -0.59
N LEU A 196 -0.07 1.68 -0.49
CA LEU A 196 0.90 1.58 -1.58
C LEU A 196 0.47 0.59 -2.67
N ASP A 197 -0.44 -0.36 -2.41
CA ASP A 197 -0.95 -1.28 -3.43
C ASP A 197 -1.56 -0.53 -4.61
N PHE A 198 -2.27 0.57 -4.37
CA PHE A 198 -2.76 1.44 -5.45
C PHE A 198 -1.61 2.03 -6.29
N PHE A 199 -0.51 2.45 -5.66
CA PHE A 199 0.66 2.97 -6.38
C PHE A 199 1.32 1.88 -7.23
N TYR A 200 1.37 0.63 -6.74
CA TYR A 200 1.80 -0.49 -7.56
C TYR A 200 0.88 -0.70 -8.76
N LEU A 201 -0.44 -0.77 -8.55
CA LEU A 201 -1.40 -0.98 -9.65
C LEU A 201 -1.30 0.10 -10.73
N MET A 202 -1.04 1.35 -10.34
CA MET A 202 -0.95 2.48 -11.28
C MET A 202 0.43 2.59 -11.95
N PHE A 203 1.50 2.16 -11.28
CA PHE A 203 2.87 2.44 -11.75
C PHE A 203 3.69 1.21 -12.13
N ASP A 204 3.24 -0.03 -11.88
CA ASP A 204 3.99 -1.26 -12.21
C ASP A 204 4.35 -1.43 -13.68
N ARG A 205 3.65 -0.74 -14.57
CA ARG A 205 3.89 -0.68 -16.02
C ARG A 205 4.45 0.67 -16.51
N SER A 206 5.08 1.44 -15.62
CA SER A 206 5.56 2.80 -15.93
C SER A 206 7.01 3.04 -15.50
N GLU A 207 7.61 4.11 -16.00
CA GLU A 207 8.95 4.59 -15.61
C GLU A 207 9.07 4.96 -14.11
N VAL A 208 7.95 5.10 -13.40
CA VAL A 208 7.93 5.37 -11.95
C VAL A 208 8.27 4.10 -11.16
N TYR A 209 8.07 2.91 -11.75
CA TYR A 209 8.22 1.63 -11.07
C TYR A 209 9.60 1.42 -10.47
N GLY A 210 10.67 1.62 -11.24
CA GLY A 210 12.05 1.40 -10.80
C GLY A 210 12.41 2.26 -9.58
N PRO A 211 12.27 3.60 -9.65
CA PRO A 211 12.48 4.47 -8.49
C PRO A 211 11.62 4.09 -7.27
N MET A 212 10.37 3.69 -7.49
CA MET A 212 9.48 3.24 -6.41
C MET A 212 9.97 1.94 -5.77
N GLN A 213 10.37 0.92 -6.55
CA GLN A 213 10.91 -0.33 -6.03
C GLN A 213 12.14 -0.07 -5.16
N ASN A 214 13.09 0.73 -5.66
CA ASN A 214 14.32 1.04 -4.92
C ASN A 214 14.03 1.76 -3.61
N TYR A 215 13.09 2.70 -3.60
CA TYR A 215 12.68 3.38 -2.37
C TYR A 215 12.06 2.41 -1.37
N LEU A 216 11.14 1.56 -1.82
CA LEU A 216 10.42 0.62 -0.95
C LEU A 216 11.33 -0.51 -0.45
N MET A 217 12.26 -1.00 -1.29
CA MET A 217 13.31 -1.93 -0.90
C MET A 217 14.11 -1.38 0.28
N LYS A 218 14.51 -0.09 0.21
CA LYS A 218 15.19 0.58 1.32
C LYS A 218 14.33 0.64 2.59
N GLN A 219 13.03 0.94 2.48
CA GLN A 219 12.16 0.99 3.65
C GLN A 219 11.99 -0.37 4.31
N ILE A 220 11.85 -1.45 3.53
CA ILE A 220 11.54 -2.79 4.05
C ILE A 220 12.77 -3.56 4.55
N THR A 221 13.96 -3.27 4.00
CA THR A 221 15.19 -4.01 4.34
C THR A 221 15.47 -4.09 5.85
N PRO A 222 15.34 -3.01 6.65
CA PRO A 222 15.54 -3.09 8.10
C PRO A 222 14.53 -4.01 8.81
N LEU A 223 13.29 -4.08 8.34
CA LEU A 223 12.27 -4.98 8.89
C LEU A 223 12.59 -6.44 8.53
N PHE A 224 13.01 -6.69 7.29
CA PHE A 224 13.45 -8.01 6.83
C PHE A 224 14.64 -8.51 7.68
N THR A 225 15.67 -7.68 7.85
CA THR A 225 16.83 -8.00 8.70
C THR A 225 16.44 -8.22 10.17
N TYR A 226 15.51 -7.42 10.70
CA TYR A 226 15.00 -7.60 12.05
C TYR A 226 14.39 -9.00 12.25
N TYR A 227 13.51 -9.44 11.35
CA TYR A 227 12.91 -10.76 11.45
C TYR A 227 13.90 -11.88 11.16
N LYS A 228 14.87 -11.69 10.26
CA LYS A 228 15.99 -12.63 10.06
C LYS A 228 16.72 -12.91 11.38
N THR A 229 17.08 -11.86 12.11
CA THR A 229 17.80 -12.00 13.40
C THR A 229 16.90 -12.60 14.47
N MET A 230 15.68 -12.09 14.64
CA MET A 230 14.72 -12.56 15.66
C MET A 230 14.40 -14.05 15.52
N THR A 231 14.37 -14.57 14.30
CA THR A 231 13.99 -15.96 14.00
C THR A 231 15.18 -16.90 13.85
N GLY A 232 16.38 -16.45 14.21
CA GLY A 232 17.60 -17.26 14.09
C GLY A 232 17.87 -17.67 12.64
N ASN A 233 17.93 -16.68 11.75
CA ASN A 233 18.08 -16.87 10.30
C ASN A 233 16.92 -17.68 9.70
N TRP A 234 15.68 -17.31 10.04
CA TRP A 234 14.46 -17.92 9.52
C TRP A 234 14.25 -19.40 9.89
N SER A 235 14.95 -19.87 10.94
CA SER A 235 14.82 -21.24 11.45
C SER A 235 13.51 -21.46 12.20
N THR A 236 12.93 -20.39 12.74
CA THR A 236 11.65 -20.42 13.46
C THR A 236 10.71 -19.30 12.99
N VAL A 237 9.49 -19.29 13.51
CA VAL A 237 8.58 -18.14 13.38
C VAL A 237 8.46 -17.42 14.72
N PRO A 238 8.15 -16.11 14.73
CA PRO A 238 7.92 -15.37 15.97
C PRO A 238 6.80 -15.99 16.81
N ALA A 239 6.89 -15.87 18.13
CA ALA A 239 5.84 -16.37 19.03
C ALA A 239 4.56 -15.52 18.99
N GLY A 240 4.69 -14.21 18.84
CA GLY A 240 3.57 -13.27 18.79
C GLY A 240 2.82 -13.33 17.46
N HIS A 241 1.48 -13.34 17.52
CA HIS A 241 0.64 -13.39 16.31
C HIS A 241 0.89 -12.19 15.39
N MET A 242 0.96 -10.97 15.95
CA MET A 242 1.24 -9.76 15.16
C MET A 242 2.63 -9.79 14.51
N ASP A 243 3.63 -10.35 15.20
CA ASP A 243 4.97 -10.52 14.64
C ASP A 243 5.00 -11.54 13.51
N GLN A 244 4.24 -12.63 13.59
CA GLN A 244 4.12 -13.58 12.48
C GLN A 244 3.49 -12.92 11.24
N TYR A 245 2.46 -12.09 11.43
CA TYR A 245 1.86 -11.34 10.33
C TYR A 245 2.84 -10.34 9.71
N ASN A 246 3.62 -9.64 10.55
CA ASN A 246 4.56 -8.66 10.04
C ASN A 246 5.81 -9.32 9.41
N GLN A 247 6.18 -10.52 9.86
CA GLN A 247 7.18 -11.37 9.18
C GLN A 247 6.73 -11.69 7.74
N VAL A 248 5.45 -12.03 7.55
CA VAL A 248 4.88 -12.26 6.21
C VAL A 248 4.98 -11.00 5.36
N ASN A 249 4.61 -9.83 5.90
CA ASN A 249 4.76 -8.55 5.20
C ASN A 249 6.22 -8.26 4.83
N ALA A 250 7.15 -8.51 5.76
CA ALA A 250 8.58 -8.27 5.57
C ALA A 250 9.14 -9.08 4.40
N ILE A 251 8.89 -10.40 4.39
CA ILE A 251 9.35 -11.28 3.31
C ILE A 251 8.62 -10.94 2.01
N SER A 252 7.30 -10.79 2.05
CA SER A 252 6.52 -10.51 0.83
C SER A 252 6.97 -9.24 0.14
N MET A 253 7.17 -8.17 0.90
CA MET A 253 7.55 -6.88 0.35
C MET A 253 9.03 -6.83 -0.04
N ALA A 254 9.92 -7.49 0.71
CA ALA A 254 11.33 -7.63 0.33
C ALA A 254 11.48 -8.35 -1.01
N CYS A 255 10.79 -9.48 -1.21
CA CYS A 255 10.84 -10.20 -2.47
C CYS A 255 10.16 -9.41 -3.61
N ARG A 256 9.00 -8.79 -3.36
CA ARG A 256 8.29 -7.95 -4.36
C ARG A 256 9.16 -6.79 -4.85
N THR A 257 9.98 -6.22 -3.97
CA THR A 257 10.89 -5.10 -4.29
C THR A 257 12.23 -5.53 -4.88
N GLY A 258 12.45 -6.83 -5.06
CA GLY A 258 13.66 -7.36 -5.70
C GLY A 258 14.86 -7.50 -4.76
N LEU A 259 14.66 -7.57 -3.44
CA LEU A 259 15.75 -7.85 -2.50
C LEU A 259 16.32 -9.25 -2.79
N GLU A 260 17.58 -9.31 -3.26
CA GLU A 260 18.23 -10.55 -3.70
C GLU A 260 18.23 -11.63 -2.60
N GLU A 261 18.47 -11.22 -1.35
CA GLU A 261 18.47 -12.12 -0.20
C GLU A 261 17.11 -12.81 0.00
N CYS A 262 16.00 -12.10 -0.23
CA CYS A 262 14.66 -12.67 -0.14
C CYS A 262 14.41 -13.68 -1.27
N THR A 263 14.84 -13.36 -2.49
CA THR A 263 14.76 -14.27 -3.65
C THR A 263 15.55 -15.55 -3.38
N THR A 264 16.78 -15.43 -2.86
CA THR A 264 17.62 -16.57 -2.49
C THR A 264 16.98 -17.42 -1.40
N LEU A 265 16.40 -16.79 -0.37
CA LEU A 265 15.69 -17.47 0.71
C LEU A 265 14.52 -18.31 0.19
N THR A 266 13.63 -17.69 -0.58
CA THR A 266 12.43 -18.35 -1.10
C THR A 266 12.76 -19.49 -2.06
N LYS A 267 13.74 -19.31 -2.96
CA LYS A 267 14.26 -20.36 -3.84
C LYS A 267 14.86 -21.53 -3.05
N THR A 268 15.61 -21.25 -1.99
CA THR A 268 16.25 -22.29 -1.16
C THR A 268 15.20 -23.15 -0.47
N TRP A 269 14.20 -22.55 0.16
CA TRP A 269 13.12 -23.28 0.82
C TRP A 269 12.26 -24.09 -0.15
N PHE A 270 11.92 -23.50 -1.30
CA PHE A 270 11.15 -24.21 -2.31
C PHE A 270 11.93 -25.40 -2.89
N LYS A 271 13.23 -25.20 -3.18
CA LYS A 271 14.12 -26.29 -3.62
C LYS A 271 14.22 -27.41 -2.59
N GLN A 272 14.38 -27.09 -1.30
CA GLN A 272 14.42 -28.09 -0.23
C GLN A 272 13.12 -28.91 -0.20
N TRP A 273 11.97 -28.27 -0.41
CA TRP A 273 10.70 -28.98 -0.52
C TRP A 273 10.68 -29.90 -1.75
N MET A 274 11.11 -29.43 -2.91
CA MET A 274 11.21 -30.24 -4.13
C MET A 274 12.13 -31.47 -3.96
N ASP A 275 13.29 -31.28 -3.34
CA ASP A 275 14.32 -32.32 -3.20
C ASP A 275 13.92 -33.40 -2.16
N THR A 276 13.20 -33.00 -1.10
CA THR A 276 12.83 -33.91 0.01
C THR A 276 11.41 -34.45 -0.08
N ASN A 277 10.58 -33.86 -0.96
CA ASN A 277 9.14 -34.07 -1.03
C ASN A 277 8.42 -33.86 0.33
N LYS A 278 9.02 -33.08 1.24
CA LYS A 278 8.46 -32.74 2.55
C LYS A 278 8.41 -31.23 2.71
N ASN A 279 7.20 -30.68 2.82
CA ASN A 279 7.04 -29.23 2.90
C ASN A 279 7.34 -28.71 4.31
N GLN A 280 8.58 -28.25 4.52
CA GLN A 280 9.02 -27.64 5.78
C GLN A 280 8.72 -26.13 5.87
N ILE A 281 8.18 -25.53 4.82
CA ILE A 281 7.82 -24.11 4.82
C ILE A 281 6.64 -23.92 5.77
N HIS A 282 6.82 -23.02 6.74
CA HIS A 282 5.77 -22.71 7.71
C HIS A 282 4.49 -22.22 6.99
N PRO A 283 3.28 -22.69 7.38
CA PRO A 283 2.04 -22.38 6.65
C PRO A 283 1.76 -20.90 6.38
N ASN A 284 2.18 -20.00 7.28
CA ASN A 284 2.01 -18.56 7.11
C ASN A 284 2.87 -17.97 5.99
N LEU A 285 4.02 -18.60 5.68
CA LEU A 285 4.98 -18.12 4.69
C LEU A 285 4.73 -18.69 3.29
N ARG A 286 3.97 -19.80 3.20
CA ARG A 286 3.77 -20.57 1.95
C ARG A 286 3.32 -19.74 0.76
N SER A 287 2.30 -18.90 0.91
CA SER A 287 1.81 -18.07 -0.20
C SER A 287 2.92 -17.19 -0.80
N THR A 288 3.69 -16.55 0.07
CA THR A 288 4.82 -15.71 -0.33
C THR A 288 5.94 -16.53 -0.96
N VAL A 289 6.30 -17.66 -0.34
CA VAL A 289 7.41 -18.50 -0.81
C VAL A 289 7.08 -19.12 -2.17
N TYR A 290 5.88 -19.66 -2.35
CA TYR A 290 5.47 -20.28 -3.62
C TYR A 290 5.47 -19.26 -4.75
N CYS A 291 4.81 -18.12 -4.54
CA CYS A 291 4.72 -17.07 -5.55
C CYS A 291 6.12 -16.60 -6.01
N ASN A 292 7.00 -16.27 -5.07
CA ASN A 292 8.32 -15.73 -5.40
C ASN A 292 9.29 -16.79 -5.93
N ALA A 293 9.25 -18.03 -5.42
CA ALA A 293 10.10 -19.10 -5.91
C ALA A 293 9.73 -19.53 -7.34
N ILE A 294 8.43 -19.62 -7.65
CA ILE A 294 7.94 -19.93 -9.00
C ILE A 294 8.27 -18.77 -9.96
N ALA A 295 8.04 -17.53 -9.54
CA ALA A 295 8.37 -16.35 -10.35
C ALA A 295 9.87 -16.24 -10.68
N ALA A 296 10.76 -16.63 -9.76
CA ALA A 296 12.20 -16.63 -9.95
C ALA A 296 12.78 -17.96 -10.51
N GLY A 297 11.90 -18.94 -10.77
CA GLY A 297 12.21 -20.25 -11.31
C GLY A 297 11.80 -20.36 -12.78
N GLY A 298 11.40 -21.57 -13.19
CA GLY A 298 10.86 -21.83 -14.53
C GLY A 298 9.87 -22.99 -14.54
N ALA A 299 9.84 -23.72 -15.66
CA ALA A 299 8.91 -24.83 -15.86
C ALA A 299 9.02 -25.89 -14.75
N LYS A 300 10.23 -26.19 -14.26
CA LYS A 300 10.46 -27.20 -13.23
C LYS A 300 9.75 -26.87 -11.91
N GLU A 301 9.90 -25.63 -11.42
CA GLU A 301 9.25 -25.17 -10.18
C GLU A 301 7.73 -25.11 -10.35
N TRP A 302 7.27 -24.63 -11.52
CA TRP A 302 5.85 -24.53 -11.85
C TRP A 302 5.18 -25.92 -11.93
N GLU A 303 5.78 -26.88 -12.65
CA GLU A 303 5.27 -28.24 -12.80
C GLU A 303 5.20 -28.98 -11.47
N PHE A 304 6.20 -28.78 -10.61
CA PHE A 304 6.18 -29.31 -9.25
C PHE A 304 5.00 -28.75 -8.45
N ALA A 305 4.83 -27.43 -8.40
CA ALA A 305 3.70 -26.81 -7.69
C ALA A 305 2.34 -27.21 -8.27
N TRP A 306 2.24 -27.38 -9.59
CA TRP A 306 1.03 -27.89 -10.25
C TRP A 306 0.71 -29.34 -9.83
N SER A 307 1.72 -30.21 -9.81
CA SER A 307 1.59 -31.58 -9.31
C SER A 307 1.12 -31.60 -7.85
N GLU A 308 1.69 -30.75 -7.00
CA GLU A 308 1.30 -30.67 -5.60
C GLU A 308 -0.11 -30.09 -5.42
N PHE A 309 -0.53 -29.15 -6.28
CA PHE A 309 -1.90 -28.64 -6.31
C PHE A 309 -2.91 -29.74 -6.65
N GLN A 310 -2.62 -30.57 -7.67
CA GLN A 310 -3.48 -31.68 -8.06
C GLN A 310 -3.63 -32.75 -6.96
N LYS A 311 -2.59 -32.95 -6.13
CA LYS A 311 -2.61 -33.89 -5.00
C LYS A 311 -3.18 -33.29 -3.71
N ALA A 312 -3.33 -31.97 -3.63
CA ALA A 312 -3.69 -31.29 -2.40
C ALA A 312 -5.11 -31.67 -1.95
N THR A 313 -5.22 -32.23 -0.74
CA THR A 313 -6.50 -32.57 -0.11
C THR A 313 -7.05 -31.43 0.75
N ILE A 314 -6.17 -30.53 1.20
CA ILE A 314 -6.52 -29.38 2.04
C ILE A 314 -6.82 -28.18 1.15
N ALA A 315 -8.05 -27.67 1.21
CA ALA A 315 -8.51 -26.55 0.37
C ALA A 315 -7.65 -25.28 0.52
N SER A 316 -7.23 -24.95 1.75
CA SER A 316 -6.38 -23.78 2.01
C SER A 316 -4.96 -23.93 1.48
N GLU A 317 -4.44 -25.15 1.33
CA GLU A 317 -3.15 -25.38 0.68
C GLU A 317 -3.29 -25.30 -0.84
N ALA A 318 -4.34 -25.91 -1.38
CA ALA A 318 -4.66 -25.85 -2.81
C ALA A 318 -4.84 -24.40 -3.28
N GLU A 319 -5.48 -23.54 -2.48
CA GLU A 319 -5.62 -22.11 -2.78
C GLU A 319 -4.27 -21.38 -2.86
N LYS A 320 -3.34 -21.65 -1.93
CA LYS A 320 -2.00 -21.03 -1.93
C LYS A 320 -1.15 -21.46 -3.12
N LEU A 321 -1.27 -22.72 -3.53
CA LEU A 321 -0.57 -23.21 -4.73
C LEU A 321 -1.19 -22.61 -5.99
N ARG A 322 -2.52 -22.60 -6.09
CA ARG A 322 -3.25 -22.04 -7.23
C ARG A 322 -3.00 -20.55 -7.43
N SER A 323 -2.91 -19.76 -6.36
CA SER A 323 -2.62 -18.33 -6.47
C SER A 323 -1.19 -18.02 -6.91
N ALA A 324 -0.27 -18.97 -6.79
CA ALA A 324 1.11 -18.85 -7.24
C ALA A 324 1.34 -19.31 -8.70
N LEU A 325 0.33 -19.93 -9.33
CA LEU A 325 0.45 -20.51 -10.67
C LEU A 325 -0.25 -19.65 -11.74
N TYR A 326 0.39 -19.52 -12.89
CA TYR A 326 -0.23 -19.05 -14.14
C TYR A 326 -0.83 -20.24 -14.90
N LEU A 327 -2.10 -20.21 -15.30
CA LEU A 327 -2.82 -21.37 -15.86
C LEU A 327 -3.69 -21.02 -17.08
N ASP A 328 -3.53 -21.76 -18.18
CA ASP A 328 -4.44 -21.67 -19.35
C ASP A 328 -5.70 -22.55 -19.20
N TYR A 329 -5.71 -23.48 -18.25
CA TYR A 329 -6.79 -24.46 -18.06
C TYR A 329 -7.91 -23.99 -17.12
N THR A 330 -8.05 -22.69 -16.87
CA THR A 330 -8.97 -22.14 -15.85
C THR A 330 -10.44 -22.50 -16.09
N LEU A 331 -10.83 -22.73 -17.34
CA LEU A 331 -12.20 -23.13 -17.73
C LEU A 331 -12.39 -24.65 -17.79
N ASN A 332 -11.33 -25.45 -17.65
CA ASN A 332 -11.46 -26.90 -17.61
C ASN A 332 -11.88 -27.36 -16.21
N SER A 333 -13.17 -27.70 -16.06
CA SER A 333 -13.76 -28.07 -14.77
C SER A 333 -13.20 -29.35 -14.15
N THR A 334 -12.48 -30.19 -14.92
CA THR A 334 -11.83 -31.39 -14.38
C THR A 334 -10.47 -31.07 -13.74
N LEU A 335 -9.85 -29.95 -14.10
CA LEU A 335 -8.55 -29.52 -13.59
C LEU A 335 -8.68 -28.42 -12.53
N ILE A 336 -9.64 -27.50 -12.71
CA ILE A 336 -9.95 -26.42 -11.78
C ILE A 336 -11.45 -26.46 -11.46
N ARG A 337 -11.82 -26.46 -10.19
CA ARG A 337 -13.24 -26.42 -9.79
C ARG A 337 -13.89 -25.16 -10.35
N LYS A 338 -15.13 -25.26 -10.86
CA LYS A 338 -15.87 -24.12 -11.45
C LYS A 338 -15.93 -22.89 -10.53
N GLN A 339 -16.07 -23.10 -9.23
CA GLN A 339 -16.09 -22.03 -8.21
C GLN A 339 -14.74 -21.29 -8.05
N ASP A 340 -13.63 -21.94 -8.41
CA ASP A 340 -12.28 -21.39 -8.31
C ASP A 340 -11.83 -20.71 -9.60
N ALA A 341 -12.48 -20.97 -10.73
CA ALA A 341 -12.09 -20.45 -12.04
C ALA A 341 -11.96 -18.92 -12.05
N THR A 342 -12.94 -18.21 -11.47
CA THR A 342 -12.94 -16.75 -11.43
C THR A 342 -11.76 -16.20 -10.62
N SER A 343 -11.50 -16.75 -9.43
CA SER A 343 -10.38 -16.29 -8.61
C SER A 343 -9.03 -16.61 -9.26
N THR A 344 -8.91 -17.75 -9.97
CA THR A 344 -7.68 -18.06 -10.73
C THR A 344 -7.44 -17.05 -11.85
N ILE A 345 -8.48 -16.67 -12.61
CA ILE A 345 -8.35 -15.65 -13.67
C ILE A 345 -7.96 -14.30 -13.05
N VAL A 346 -8.54 -13.93 -11.90
CA VAL A 346 -8.16 -12.71 -11.19
C VAL A 346 -6.70 -12.77 -10.72
N TYR A 347 -6.21 -13.88 -10.17
CA TYR A 347 -4.78 -14.01 -9.81
C TYR A 347 -3.85 -13.87 -11.01
N ILE A 348 -4.23 -14.44 -12.16
CA ILE A 348 -3.49 -14.27 -13.42
C ILE A 348 -3.50 -12.80 -13.84
N ALA A 349 -4.66 -12.15 -13.81
CA ALA A 349 -4.79 -10.74 -14.13
C ALA A 349 -3.94 -9.88 -13.19
N SER A 350 -3.87 -10.21 -11.90
CA SER A 350 -3.03 -9.55 -10.89
C SER A 350 -1.51 -9.69 -11.15
N ASN A 351 -1.07 -10.48 -12.14
CA ASN A 351 0.31 -10.47 -12.62
C ASN A 351 0.46 -9.54 -13.84
N VAL A 352 1.49 -8.69 -13.87
CA VAL A 352 1.76 -7.76 -15.00
C VAL A 352 1.86 -8.49 -16.34
N ALA A 353 2.50 -9.68 -16.36
CA ALA A 353 2.59 -10.50 -17.57
C ALA A 353 1.26 -11.18 -17.93
N GLY A 354 0.43 -11.50 -16.92
CA GLY A 354 -0.85 -12.17 -17.10
C GLY A 354 -2.03 -11.25 -17.39
N GLN A 355 -1.90 -9.94 -17.13
CA GLN A 355 -2.95 -8.94 -17.28
C GLN A 355 -3.57 -8.90 -18.70
N SER A 356 -2.73 -9.01 -19.73
CA SER A 356 -3.20 -9.00 -21.14
C SER A 356 -3.78 -10.34 -21.59
N LEU A 357 -3.52 -11.41 -20.83
CA LEU A 357 -3.87 -12.79 -21.15
C LEU A 357 -5.12 -13.26 -20.38
N ALA A 358 -5.51 -12.52 -19.34
CA ALA A 358 -6.67 -12.82 -18.51
C ALA A 358 -7.98 -12.49 -19.25
N TYR A 359 -8.44 -13.41 -20.10
CA TYR A 359 -9.77 -13.39 -20.70
C TYR A 359 -10.66 -14.45 -20.05
N GLY A 360 -11.89 -14.10 -19.70
CA GLY A 360 -12.81 -15.01 -19.01
C GLY A 360 -14.19 -15.05 -19.67
N GLY A 361 -14.67 -16.27 -19.93
CA GLY A 361 -16.05 -16.53 -20.36
C GLY A 361 -17.00 -16.81 -19.19
N GLY A 362 -18.30 -16.61 -19.43
CA GLY A 362 -19.44 -16.73 -18.52
C GLY A 362 -19.23 -17.55 -17.24
N SER A 363 -19.25 -16.86 -16.09
CA SER A 363 -19.12 -17.44 -14.74
C SER A 363 -20.09 -16.77 -13.76
N PHE A 364 -20.48 -17.50 -12.71
CA PHE A 364 -21.41 -17.08 -11.65
C PHE A 364 -20.96 -15.83 -10.84
N SER A 365 -19.71 -15.39 -10.97
CA SER A 365 -19.15 -14.22 -10.27
C SER A 365 -18.56 -13.18 -11.24
N PHE A 366 -19.32 -12.85 -12.28
CA PHE A 366 -18.86 -11.96 -13.34
C PHE A 366 -18.49 -10.56 -12.85
N SER A 367 -19.16 -10.05 -11.81
CA SER A 367 -18.82 -8.76 -11.17
C SER A 367 -17.41 -8.76 -10.59
N ASN A 368 -17.00 -9.83 -9.88
CA ASN A 368 -15.67 -9.94 -9.31
C ASN A 368 -14.60 -10.13 -10.39
N LEU A 369 -14.94 -10.86 -11.46
CA LEU A 369 -14.06 -11.00 -12.62
C LEU A 369 -13.77 -9.62 -13.24
N ILE A 370 -14.82 -8.87 -13.60
CA ILE A 370 -14.70 -7.52 -14.18
C ILE A 370 -13.88 -6.62 -13.25
N ASN A 371 -14.20 -6.60 -11.95
CA ASN A 371 -13.49 -5.76 -11.00
C ASN A 371 -12.00 -6.10 -10.89
N GLY A 372 -11.63 -7.38 -10.90
CA GLY A 372 -10.24 -7.83 -10.80
C GLY A 372 -9.45 -7.59 -12.09
N VAL A 373 -10.00 -7.94 -13.26
CA VAL A 373 -9.27 -7.79 -14.53
C VAL A 373 -9.11 -6.34 -14.96
N THR A 374 -10.01 -5.44 -14.55
CA THR A 374 -9.95 -4.01 -14.89
C THR A 374 -9.30 -3.16 -13.80
N GLU A 375 -8.81 -3.75 -12.72
CA GLU A 375 -8.32 -3.02 -11.54
C GLU A 375 -7.16 -2.06 -11.86
N ARG A 376 -6.30 -2.45 -12.82
CA ARG A 376 -5.14 -1.67 -13.26
C ARG A 376 -5.43 -0.61 -14.33
N PHE A 377 -6.64 -0.59 -14.89
CA PHE A 377 -6.94 0.23 -16.05
C PHE A 377 -6.80 1.71 -15.68
N SER A 378 -5.97 2.40 -16.44
CA SER A 378 -5.52 3.75 -16.11
C SER A 378 -5.02 4.54 -17.33
N THR A 379 -5.33 4.08 -18.54
CA THR A 379 -5.02 4.74 -19.81
C THR A 379 -6.28 4.95 -20.65
N GLU A 380 -6.26 5.97 -21.53
CA GLU A 380 -7.37 6.24 -22.45
C GLU A 380 -7.66 5.05 -23.38
N TYR A 381 -6.62 4.32 -23.78
CA TYR A 381 -6.77 3.11 -24.60
C TYR A 381 -7.54 2.01 -23.85
N GLU A 382 -7.17 1.71 -22.60
CA GLU A 382 -7.88 0.72 -21.78
C GLU A 382 -9.34 1.15 -21.52
N LEU A 383 -9.59 2.44 -21.33
CA LEU A 383 -10.95 2.99 -21.21
C LEU A 383 -11.78 2.76 -22.49
N GLN A 384 -11.18 3.00 -23.66
CA GLN A 384 -11.83 2.74 -24.93
C GLN A 384 -12.12 1.25 -25.13
N GLN A 385 -11.16 0.37 -24.77
CA GLN A 385 -11.38 -1.08 -24.80
C GLN A 385 -12.56 -1.50 -23.92
N LEU A 386 -12.67 -0.94 -22.72
CA LEU A 386 -13.76 -1.25 -21.79
C LEU A 386 -15.13 -0.76 -22.30
N LYS A 387 -15.18 0.44 -22.88
CA LYS A 387 -16.39 0.99 -23.53
C LYS A 387 -16.79 0.17 -24.75
N GLN A 388 -15.82 -0.25 -25.57
CA GLN A 388 -16.07 -1.09 -26.73
C GLN A 388 -16.59 -2.47 -26.30
N PHE A 389 -15.96 -3.09 -25.30
CA PHE A 389 -16.42 -4.36 -24.72
C PHE A 389 -17.88 -4.27 -24.21
N LYS A 390 -18.24 -3.14 -23.59
CA LYS A 390 -19.62 -2.86 -23.17
C LYS A 390 -20.59 -2.81 -24.36
N ALA A 391 -20.20 -2.14 -25.44
CA ALA A 391 -21.01 -2.00 -26.65
C ALA A 391 -21.19 -3.34 -27.38
N ASP A 392 -20.10 -4.08 -27.59
CA ASP A 392 -20.06 -5.34 -28.34
C ASP A 392 -20.91 -6.44 -27.70
N ASN A 393 -21.08 -6.40 -26.37
CA ASN A 393 -21.84 -7.39 -25.61
C ASN A 393 -23.18 -6.85 -25.11
N SER A 394 -23.65 -5.72 -25.65
CA SER A 394 -24.91 -5.09 -25.22
C SER A 394 -26.15 -5.97 -25.45
N GLU A 395 -26.14 -6.80 -26.50
CA GLU A 395 -27.25 -7.72 -26.81
C GLU A 395 -27.35 -8.90 -25.82
N VAL A 396 -26.20 -9.47 -25.42
CA VAL A 396 -26.13 -10.57 -24.45
C VAL A 396 -26.33 -10.05 -23.02
N GLY A 397 -25.84 -8.84 -22.75
CA GLY A 397 -25.82 -8.22 -21.43
C GLY A 397 -24.80 -8.85 -20.48
N PHE A 398 -24.71 -8.29 -19.27
CA PHE A 398 -23.70 -8.66 -18.27
C PHE A 398 -24.30 -9.31 -17.01
N GLY A 399 -25.62 -9.51 -16.97
CA GLY A 399 -26.32 -10.04 -15.79
C GLY A 399 -25.97 -9.28 -14.51
N SER A 400 -25.51 -9.99 -13.48
CA SER A 400 -25.03 -9.42 -12.21
C SER A 400 -23.77 -8.54 -12.34
N GLY A 401 -23.05 -8.63 -13.46
CA GLY A 401 -21.85 -7.84 -13.75
C GLY A 401 -22.10 -6.44 -14.27
N THR A 402 -23.34 -6.07 -14.62
CA THR A 402 -23.65 -4.79 -15.27
C THR A 402 -23.18 -3.58 -14.45
N LEU A 403 -23.52 -3.54 -13.16
CA LEU A 403 -23.08 -2.47 -12.27
C LEU A 403 -21.56 -2.44 -12.09
N ALA A 404 -20.91 -3.61 -12.02
CA ALA A 404 -19.46 -3.69 -11.89
C ALA A 404 -18.74 -3.16 -13.14
N LEU A 405 -19.32 -3.36 -14.33
CA LEU A 405 -18.81 -2.79 -15.57
C LEU A 405 -18.89 -1.26 -15.55
N ASP A 406 -20.03 -0.70 -15.16
CA ASP A 406 -20.19 0.76 -15.03
C ASP A 406 -19.21 1.35 -14.00
N GLN A 407 -19.10 0.72 -12.83
CA GLN A 407 -18.14 1.10 -11.79
C GLN A 407 -16.69 1.02 -12.29
N SER A 408 -16.36 0.01 -13.09
CA SER A 408 -15.00 -0.13 -13.66
C SER A 408 -14.67 0.95 -14.68
N ILE A 409 -15.64 1.44 -15.46
CA ILE A 409 -15.48 2.58 -16.36
C ILE A 409 -15.19 3.85 -15.56
N GLU A 410 -16.02 4.15 -14.56
CA GLU A 410 -15.84 5.32 -13.69
C GLU A 410 -14.50 5.28 -12.93
N ARG A 411 -14.13 4.11 -12.40
CA ARG A 411 -12.83 3.89 -11.77
C ARG A 411 -11.68 4.15 -12.75
N THR A 412 -11.79 3.68 -13.98
CA THR A 412 -10.75 3.88 -15.01
C THR A 412 -10.58 5.37 -15.33
N ILE A 413 -11.68 6.12 -15.45
CA ILE A 413 -11.66 7.58 -15.65
C ILE A 413 -10.96 8.27 -14.46
N SER A 414 -11.29 7.89 -13.23
CA SER A 414 -10.66 8.41 -12.02
C SER A 414 -9.16 8.11 -11.96
N ASN A 415 -8.75 6.89 -12.33
CA ASN A 415 -7.35 6.48 -12.39
C ASN A 415 -6.55 7.29 -13.43
N ILE A 416 -7.10 7.50 -14.64
CA ILE A 416 -6.48 8.33 -15.69
C ILE A 416 -6.23 9.75 -15.18
N LYS A 417 -7.26 10.35 -14.56
CA LYS A 417 -7.18 11.70 -13.98
C LYS A 417 -6.09 11.75 -12.91
N TRP A 418 -6.07 10.78 -12.00
CA TRP A 418 -5.09 10.71 -10.92
C TRP A 418 -3.65 10.56 -11.44
N ILE A 419 -3.40 9.68 -12.42
CA ILE A 419 -2.07 9.53 -13.03
C ILE A 419 -1.62 10.83 -13.70
N THR A 420 -2.52 11.46 -14.46
CA THR A 420 -2.22 12.73 -15.17
C THR A 420 -1.79 13.82 -14.20
N GLU A 421 -2.47 13.93 -13.05
CA GLU A 421 -2.19 14.95 -12.04
C GLU A 421 -0.94 14.65 -11.18
N ASN A 422 -0.63 13.36 -10.93
CA ASN A 422 0.32 12.99 -9.87
C ASN A 422 1.61 12.31 -10.35
N LYS A 423 1.63 11.68 -11.53
CA LYS A 423 2.76 10.84 -12.00
C LYS A 423 4.11 11.55 -11.88
N GLN A 424 4.22 12.77 -12.39
CA GLN A 424 5.48 13.51 -12.42
C GLN A 424 5.97 13.86 -11.01
N ASN A 425 5.06 14.33 -10.14
CA ASN A 425 5.40 14.72 -8.77
C ASN A 425 5.81 13.50 -7.94
N VAL A 426 5.10 12.38 -8.09
CA VAL A 426 5.44 11.11 -7.43
C VAL A 426 6.80 10.59 -7.90
N MET A 427 7.06 10.60 -9.22
CA MET A 427 8.35 10.18 -9.78
C MET A 427 9.50 11.05 -9.26
N ASN A 428 9.33 12.38 -9.28
CA ASN A 428 10.34 13.31 -8.79
C ASN A 428 10.64 13.08 -7.31
N TRP A 429 9.61 12.81 -6.51
CA TRP A 429 9.77 12.53 -5.09
C TRP A 429 10.58 11.25 -4.85
N PHE A 430 10.24 10.12 -5.49
CA PHE A 430 11.02 8.89 -5.35
C PHE A 430 12.48 9.08 -5.77
N LYS A 431 12.73 9.75 -6.91
CA LYS A 431 14.10 10.04 -7.38
C LYS A 431 14.87 10.92 -6.38
N ALA A 432 14.22 11.92 -5.77
CA ALA A 432 14.85 12.78 -4.78
C ALA A 432 15.24 12.01 -3.51
N GLU A 433 14.36 11.15 -2.99
CA GLU A 433 14.63 10.35 -1.80
C GLU A 433 15.77 9.34 -2.01
N LEU A 434 15.91 8.79 -3.22
CA LEU A 434 17.03 7.92 -3.59
C LEU A 434 18.36 8.69 -3.63
N LYS A 435 18.40 9.89 -4.22
CA LYS A 435 19.62 10.73 -4.22
C LYS A 435 20.09 11.11 -2.82
N LEU A 436 19.14 11.46 -1.93
CA LEU A 436 19.46 11.76 -0.53
C LEU A 436 20.08 10.55 0.17
N TYR A 437 19.62 9.35 -0.17
CA TYR A 437 20.20 8.12 0.36
C TYR A 437 21.64 7.92 -0.10
N GLU A 438 21.90 7.98 -1.41
CA GLU A 438 23.24 7.81 -1.98
C GLU A 438 24.26 8.80 -1.40
N ALA A 439 23.82 10.03 -1.14
CA ALA A 439 24.63 11.04 -0.47
C ALA A 439 24.95 10.66 0.99
N SER A 440 24.00 10.06 1.71
CA SER A 440 24.18 9.64 3.12
C SER A 440 24.98 8.34 3.28
N SER A 441 24.90 7.40 2.33
CA SER A 441 25.60 6.10 2.37
C SER A 441 27.06 6.19 1.93
N GLY A 442 27.54 7.36 1.47
CA GLY A 442 28.92 7.55 1.02
C GLY A 442 29.29 6.79 -0.25
N THR A 443 28.31 6.17 -0.93
CA THR A 443 28.48 5.37 -2.14
C THR A 443 28.79 6.21 -3.39
N GLY A 444 28.72 7.55 -3.29
CA GLY A 444 29.05 8.49 -4.38
C GLY A 444 30.53 8.90 -4.50
N ARG A 445 31.47 8.35 -3.73
CA ARG A 445 32.91 8.66 -3.89
C ARG A 445 33.62 7.61 -4.76
N VAL A 446 33.89 7.98 -6.01
CA VAL A 446 34.79 7.25 -6.92
C VAL A 446 36.16 7.07 -6.24
N LYS A 447 36.53 5.83 -5.89
CA LYS A 447 37.87 5.50 -5.39
C LYS A 447 38.81 5.23 -6.57
N THR A 448 39.69 6.15 -6.89
CA THR A 448 40.86 5.90 -7.76
C THR A 448 41.89 5.04 -7.03
N ARG A 449 42.13 3.80 -7.49
CA ARG A 449 43.33 3.01 -7.10
C ARG A 449 44.53 3.49 -7.92
N LYS A 450 45.67 3.78 -7.25
CA LYS A 450 46.97 3.98 -7.91
C LYS A 450 47.61 2.62 -8.21
N SER A 451 48.14 2.47 -9.43
CA SER A 451 48.97 1.34 -9.86
C SER A 451 50.43 1.51 -9.41
N SER A 452 51.06 0.41 -9.01
CA SER A 452 52.44 0.29 -8.54
C SER A 452 53.43 0.06 -9.69
N SER A 453 53.48 0.98 -10.66
CA SER A 453 54.63 1.14 -11.56
C SER A 453 54.65 2.57 -12.10
N GLY A 454 55.80 3.23 -12.01
CA GLY A 454 55.95 4.68 -12.07
C GLY A 454 55.45 5.31 -13.39
N GLY A 455 54.31 5.97 -13.32
CA GLY A 455 53.76 6.84 -14.36
C GLY A 455 52.23 6.86 -14.33
N SER A 456 51.62 7.97 -13.88
CA SER A 456 50.17 8.11 -13.81
C SER A 456 49.54 7.96 -15.20
N ALA A 457 48.46 7.17 -15.29
CA ALA A 457 47.60 7.17 -16.47
C ALA A 457 46.82 8.52 -16.56
N PRO A 458 46.34 8.94 -17.74
CA PRO A 458 45.52 10.14 -17.87
C PRO A 458 44.28 10.03 -16.98
N SER A 459 43.93 11.09 -16.27
CA SER A 459 42.69 11.14 -15.50
C SER A 459 41.49 11.16 -16.44
N ILE A 460 40.41 10.47 -16.03
CA ILE A 460 39.13 10.48 -16.73
C ILE A 460 38.48 11.84 -16.51
N LYS A 461 38.12 12.51 -17.60
CA LYS A 461 37.41 13.79 -17.59
C LYS A 461 35.91 13.58 -17.40
N SER A 462 35.34 12.64 -18.16
CA SER A 462 33.94 12.25 -18.09
C SER A 462 33.77 10.83 -18.62
N CYS A 463 32.69 10.16 -18.22
CA CYS A 463 32.38 8.78 -18.61
C CYS A 463 30.86 8.62 -18.63
N TRP A 464 30.29 8.19 -19.75
CA TRP A 464 28.83 8.03 -19.91
C TRP A 464 28.51 6.92 -20.91
N MET A 465 27.27 6.43 -20.86
CA MET A 465 26.76 5.44 -21.80
C MET A 465 26.04 6.16 -22.94
N GLN A 466 26.47 5.93 -24.18
CA GLN A 466 25.87 6.58 -25.34
C GLN A 466 24.47 5.95 -25.58
N PRO A 467 23.37 6.73 -25.58
CA PRO A 467 22.02 6.18 -25.56
C PRO A 467 21.64 5.34 -26.80
N GLU A 468 22.17 5.69 -27.97
CA GLU A 468 21.82 5.09 -29.25
C GLU A 468 22.65 3.82 -29.50
N THR A 469 23.93 3.84 -29.11
CA THR A 469 24.84 2.72 -29.40
C THR A 469 25.10 1.81 -28.20
N GLN A 470 24.67 2.21 -27.00
CA GLN A 470 24.92 1.52 -25.73
C GLN A 470 26.43 1.28 -25.44
N TYR A 471 27.32 2.07 -26.06
CA TYR A 471 28.75 2.00 -25.77
C TYR A 471 29.09 2.85 -24.56
N LEU A 472 29.97 2.32 -23.70
CA LEU A 472 30.60 3.10 -22.64
C LEU A 472 31.68 4.01 -23.25
N VAL A 473 31.43 5.32 -23.22
CA VAL A 473 32.36 6.34 -23.72
C VAL A 473 33.16 6.89 -22.56
N ILE A 474 34.49 6.90 -22.70
CA ILE A 474 35.43 7.42 -21.70
C ILE A 474 36.21 8.58 -22.33
N GLU A 475 35.99 9.80 -21.82
CA GLU A 475 36.76 10.97 -22.20
C GLU A 475 37.96 11.14 -21.26
N LEU A 476 39.17 11.22 -21.82
CA LEU A 476 40.41 11.36 -21.06
C LEU A 476 40.98 12.77 -21.18
N ASN A 477 41.65 13.25 -20.14
CA ASN A 477 42.29 14.57 -20.13
C ASN A 477 43.55 14.68 -21.03
N SER A 478 44.07 13.56 -21.55
CA SER A 478 45.19 13.52 -22.50
C SER A 478 45.23 12.20 -23.29
N LYS A 479 46.04 12.13 -24.35
CA LYS A 479 46.14 10.95 -25.23
C LYS A 479 46.70 9.72 -24.48
N LEU A 480 46.11 8.55 -24.74
CA LEU A 480 46.60 7.25 -24.24
C LEU A 480 47.95 6.89 -24.86
N THR A 481 48.88 6.41 -24.03
CA THR A 481 50.16 5.84 -24.46
C THR A 481 50.14 4.31 -24.28
N LYS A 482 50.85 3.60 -25.17
CA LYS A 482 50.84 2.13 -25.25
C LYS A 482 51.26 1.50 -23.91
N ASN A 483 50.61 0.39 -23.51
CA ASN A 483 50.80 -0.35 -22.25
C ASN A 483 50.34 0.36 -20.95
N ARG A 484 49.33 1.23 -21.00
CA ARG A 484 48.69 1.81 -19.79
C ARG A 484 47.18 1.55 -19.78
N SER A 485 46.64 1.22 -18.61
CA SER A 485 45.21 0.93 -18.41
C SER A 485 44.56 1.95 -17.46
N THR A 486 43.40 2.46 -17.86
CA THR A 486 42.48 3.25 -17.01
C THR A 486 41.15 2.52 -16.91
N SER A 487 40.62 2.31 -15.70
CA SER A 487 39.31 1.69 -15.50
C SER A 487 38.27 2.74 -15.12
N CYS A 488 37.23 2.90 -15.94
CA CYS A 488 35.98 3.54 -15.53
C CYS A 488 35.04 2.45 -15.02
N THR A 489 34.76 2.41 -13.73
CA THR A 489 33.71 1.55 -13.16
C THR A 489 32.48 2.42 -12.93
N GLN A 490 31.47 2.31 -13.79
CA GLN A 490 30.11 2.54 -13.34
C GLN A 490 29.71 1.32 -12.53
N THR A 491 29.45 1.50 -11.24
CA THR A 491 28.76 0.49 -10.46
C THR A 491 27.33 0.41 -10.99
N SER A 492 27.10 -0.55 -11.89
CA SER A 492 25.79 -1.20 -11.98
C SER A 492 25.49 -1.80 -10.60
N PRO A 493 24.26 -1.69 -10.07
CA PRO A 493 23.91 -2.32 -8.81
C PRO A 493 23.91 -3.84 -9.02
N GLU A 494 24.97 -4.51 -8.59
CA GLU A 494 25.02 -5.93 -8.26
C GLU A 494 25.67 -6.01 -6.87
N ASN A 495 25.15 -6.73 -5.89
CA ASN A 495 24.27 -7.90 -5.98
C ASN A 495 22.86 -7.65 -5.45
#